data_AF-A0AB34L2W0-F1
#
_entry.id   AF-A0AB34L2W0-F1
#
_cell.length_a   1.000
_cell.length_b   1.000
_cell.length_c   1.000
_cell.angle_alpha   90.00
_cell.angle_beta   90.00
_cell.angle_gamma   90.00
#
_symmetry.space_group_name_H-M   'P 1'
#
loop_
_entity.id
_entity.type
_entity.pdbx_description
1 polymer ?
#
loop_
_entity_poly.entity_id
_entity_poly.type
_entity_poly.pdbx_seq_one_letter_code
_entity_poly.pdbx_strand_id
1 'polypeptide(L)' 'MELVSGIFLSERVVTYNGTKSPLTEIGRAFEHLFNIKLGDIHKKHENVICRKANKRTEFLDILRKAITEESEKKGYL' A
#
# COMPACT_ATOMS: atom_id res chain seq x y z
N MET A 1 -4.51 3.86 0.97
CA MET A 1 -5.06 2.77 0.12
C MET A 1 -4.03 2.25 -0.88
N GLU A 2 -3.26 3.11 -1.55
CA GLU A 2 -2.27 2.68 -2.56
C GLU A 2 -1.29 1.63 -2.05
N LEU A 3 -0.79 1.76 -0.82
CA LEU A 3 0.04 0.74 -0.16
C LEU A 3 -0.68 -0.62 -0.04
N VAL A 4 -1.89 -0.64 0.53
CA VAL A 4 -2.66 -1.88 0.72
C VAL A 4 -2.95 -2.56 -0.62
N SER A 5 -3.38 -1.78 -1.61
CA SER A 5 -3.63 -2.29 -2.97
C SER A 5 -2.35 -2.81 -3.63
N GLY A 6 -1.25 -2.08 -3.52
CA GLY A 6 0.04 -2.49 -4.09
C GLY A 6 0.58 -3.77 -3.45
N ILE A 7 0.48 -3.89 -2.12
CA ILE A 7 0.89 -5.09 -1.38
C ILE A 7 0.04 -6.29 -1.80
N PHE A 8 -1.29 -6.13 -1.85
CA PHE A 8 -2.19 -7.18 -2.30
C PHE A 8 -1.86 -7.65 -3.73
N LEU A 9 -1.71 -6.72 -4.67
CA LEU A 9 -1.38 -7.03 -6.07
C LEU A 9 0.03 -7.59 -6.26
N SER A 10 0.97 -7.29 -5.35
CA SER A 10 2.33 -7.84 -5.40
C SER A 10 2.36 -9.33 -5.06
N GLU A 11 1.32 -9.84 -4.40
CA GLU A 11 1.19 -11.23 -3.95
C GLU A 11 2.35 -11.73 -3.05
N ARG A 12 3.17 -10.81 -2.52
CA ARG A 12 4.34 -11.14 -1.69
C ARG A 12 3.98 -11.48 -0.24
N VAL A 13 2.81 -11.04 0.22
CA VAL A 13 2.34 -11.32 1.57
C VAL A 13 1.52 -12.61 1.55
N VAL A 14 2.08 -13.65 2.17
CA VAL A 14 1.47 -14.97 2.26
C VAL A 14 1.01 -15.27 3.68
N THR A 15 -0.03 -16.06 3.79
CA THR A 15 -0.53 -16.59 5.05
C THR A 15 0.46 -17.62 5.61
N TYR A 16 0.24 -18.04 6.86
CA TYR A 16 1.03 -19.12 7.49
C TYR A 16 1.00 -20.44 6.70
N ASN A 17 -0.03 -20.66 5.87
CA ASN A 17 -0.17 -21.82 4.98
C ASN A 17 0.55 -21.65 3.64
N GLY A 18 1.27 -20.54 3.43
CA GLY A 18 1.96 -20.24 2.17
C GLY A 18 1.04 -19.81 1.02
N THR A 19 -0.25 -19.60 1.29
CA THR A 19 -1.20 -19.09 0.30
C THR A 19 -1.19 -17.56 0.27
N LYS A 20 -1.53 -16.95 -0.86
CA LYS A 20 -1.61 -15.49 -1.00
C LYS A 20 -2.62 -14.90 -0.02
N SER A 21 -2.24 -13.85 0.70
CA SER A 21 -3.11 -13.23 1.68
C SER A 21 -4.24 -12.47 0.99
N PRO A 22 -5.51 -12.68 1.39
CA PRO A 22 -6.63 -11.97 0.82
C PRO A 22 -6.58 -10.48 1.18
N LEU A 23 -7.13 -9.63 0.31
CA LEU A 23 -7.18 -8.18 0.48
C LEU A 23 -7.81 -7.75 1.82
N THR A 24 -8.79 -8.50 2.30
CA THR A 24 -9.48 -8.25 3.58
C THR A 24 -8.56 -8.44 4.78
N GLU A 25 -7.69 -9.45 4.77
CA GLU A 25 -6.73 -9.71 5.84
C GLU A 25 -5.64 -8.65 5.86
N ILE A 26 -5.09 -8.31 4.69
CA ILE A 26 -4.13 -7.22 4.54
C ILE A 26 -4.77 -5.89 5.01
N GLY A 27 -6.01 -5.63 4.60
CA GLY A 27 -6.76 -4.45 5.01
C GLY A 27 -6.93 -4.36 6.53
N ARG A 28 -7.35 -5.45 7.18
CA ARG A 28 -7.49 -5.51 8.66
C ARG A 28 -6.16 -5.32 9.39
N ALA A 29 -5.07 -5.90 8.88
CA ALA A 29 -3.75 -5.69 9.45
C ALA A 29 -3.35 -4.21 9.44
N PHE A 30 -3.64 -3.51 8.34
CA PHE A 30 -3.42 -2.06 8.24
C PHE A 30 -4.34 -1.23 9.14
N GLU A 31 -5.62 -1.61 9.26
CA GLU A 31 -6.53 -0.97 10.22
C GLU A 31 -5.98 -1.05 11.64
N HIS A 32 -5.49 -2.22 12.04
CA HIS A 32 -4.89 -2.43 13.36
C HIS A 32 -3.57 -1.66 13.53
N LEU A 33 -2.67 -1.74 12.54
CA LEU A 33 -1.34 -1.12 12.59
C LEU A 33 -1.40 0.40 12.72
N PHE A 34 -2.33 1.05 12.00
CA PHE A 34 -2.46 2.50 11.97
C PHE A 34 -3.59 3.03 12.86
N ASN A 35 -4.32 2.15 13.55
CA ASN A 35 -5.52 2.49 14.32
C ASN A 35 -6.53 3.32 13.51
N ILE A 36 -6.82 2.87 12.29
CA ILE A 36 -7.76 3.52 11.36
C ILE A 36 -8.87 2.56 10.94
N LYS A 37 -9.98 3.10 10.41
CA LYS A 37 -11.02 2.31 9.75
C LYS A 37 -10.99 2.53 8.25
N LEU A 38 -10.64 1.49 7.51
CA LEU A 38 -10.68 1.44 6.06
C LEU A 38 -12.09 1.13 5.54
N GLY A 39 -12.99 0.54 6.32
CA GLY A 39 -14.36 0.28 5.85
C GLY A 39 -14.37 -0.70 4.67
N ASP A 40 -15.18 -0.45 3.62
CA ASP A 40 -15.24 -1.35 2.45
C ASP A 40 -13.93 -1.34 1.65
N ILE A 41 -13.09 -2.34 1.90
CA ILE A 41 -11.76 -2.47 1.32
C ILE A 41 -11.78 -2.80 -0.17
N HIS A 42 -12.77 -3.56 -0.64
CA HIS A 42 -12.88 -3.95 -2.05
C HIS A 42 -13.26 -2.73 -2.88
N LYS A 43 -14.28 -1.97 -2.46
CA LYS A 43 -14.64 -0.71 -3.11
C LYS A 43 -13.47 0.28 -3.11
N LYS A 44 -12.74 0.38 -1.99
CA LYS A 44 -11.56 1.25 -1.91
C LYS A 44 -10.41 0.79 -2.80
N HIS A 45 -10.24 -0.50 -3.00
CA HIS A 45 -9.24 -1.07 -3.91
C HIS A 45 -9.56 -0.74 -5.37
N GLU A 46 -10.80 -0.99 -5.80
CA GLU A 46 -11.27 -0.61 -7.14
C GLU A 46 -11.12 0.90 -7.37
N ASN A 47 -11.49 1.70 -6.38
CA ASN A 47 -11.29 3.15 -6.41
C ASN A 47 -9.82 3.57 -6.50
N VAL A 48 -8.84 2.72 -6.19
CA VAL A 48 -7.42 3.00 -6.48
C VAL A 48 -7.12 2.70 -7.94
N ILE A 49 -7.54 1.53 -8.43
CA ILE A 49 -7.29 1.08 -9.80
C ILE A 49 -7.91 2.05 -10.83
N CYS A 50 -9.11 2.55 -10.58
CA CYS A 50 -9.83 3.44 -11.49
C CYS A 50 -9.34 4.91 -11.47
N ARG A 51 -8.36 5.28 -10.65
CA ARG A 51 -7.84 6.67 -10.62
C ARG A 51 -7.14 7.02 -11.92
N LYS A 52 -7.15 8.32 -12.25
CA LYS A 52 -6.25 8.90 -13.28
C LYS A 52 -4.80 8.55 -12.94
N ALA A 53 -3.98 8.29 -13.96
CA ALA A 53 -2.61 7.77 -13.78
C ALA A 53 -1.78 8.59 -12.77
N ASN A 54 -1.80 9.91 -12.88
CA ASN A 54 -1.10 10.84 -11.99
C ASN A 54 -1.59 10.81 -10.53
N LYS A 55 -2.85 10.44 -10.28
CA LYS A 55 -3.45 10.35 -8.94
C LYS A 55 -3.49 8.92 -8.40
N ARG A 56 -3.13 7.93 -9.24
CA ARG A 56 -3.19 6.52 -8.90
C ARG A 56 -2.08 6.13 -7.92
N THR A 57 -0.91 6.75 -8.04
CA THR A 57 0.31 6.43 -7.27
C THR A 57 0.89 7.65 -6.55
N GLU A 58 0.14 8.75 -6.46
CA GLU A 58 0.63 10.02 -5.92
C GLU A 58 1.20 9.87 -4.50
N PHE A 59 0.57 9.05 -3.65
CA PHE A 59 1.09 8.79 -2.31
C PHE A 59 2.36 7.96 -2.33
N LEU A 60 2.45 6.94 -3.20
CA LEU A 60 3.67 6.16 -3.37
C LEU A 60 4.84 7.01 -3.88
N ASP A 61 4.57 7.97 -4.76
CA ASP A 61 5.57 8.92 -5.26
C ASP A 61 6.11 9.83 -4.15
N ILE A 62 5.23 10.28 -3.23
CA ILE A 62 5.64 11.04 -2.04
C ILE A 62 6.57 10.20 -1.15
N LEU A 63 6.21 8.94 -0.87
CA LEU A 63 7.04 8.06 -0.05
C LEU A 63 8.40 7.79 -0.69
N ARG A 64 8.43 7.54 -2.00
CA ARG A 64 9.66 7.38 -2.77
C ARG A 64 10.56 8.61 -2.63
N LYS A 65 10.00 9.80 -2.83
CA LYS A 65 10.73 11.06 -2.70
C LYS A 65 11.32 11.23 -1.30
N ALA A 66 10.55 10.97 -0.24
CA ALA A 66 11.02 11.08 1.14
C ALA A 66 12.23 10.17 1.44
N ILE A 67 12.22 8.93 0.92
CA ILE A 67 13.34 8.00 1.06
C ILE A 67 14.57 8.50 0.31
N THR A 68 14.40 9.00 -0.92
CA THR A 68 15.50 9.55 -1.72
C THR A 68 16.13 10.76 -1.03
N GLU A 69 15.32 11.70 -0.52
CA GLU A 69 15.83 12.88 0.20
C GLU A 69 16.61 12.48 1.47
N GLU A 70 16.15 11.47 2.21
CA GLU A 70 16.88 10.96 3.37
C GLU A 70 18.20 10.27 2.98
N SER A 71 18.23 9.60 1.82
CA SER A 71 19.43 8.98 1.26
C SER A 71 20.48 10.02 0.86
N GLU A 72 20.05 11.09 0.18
CA GLU A 72 20.91 12.23 -0.19
C GLU A 72 21.47 12.94 1.05
N LYS A 73 20.64 13.20 2.08
CA LYS A 73 21.10 13.79 3.35
C LYS A 73 22.19 12.98 4.04
N LYS A 74 22.19 11.66 3.88
CA LYS A 74 23.19 10.75 4.44
C LYS A 74 24.40 10.54 3.53
N GLY A 75 24.41 11.11 2.33
CA GLY A 75 25.50 11.02 1.38
C GLY A 75 25.64 9.64 0.71
N TYR A 76 24.56 8.85 0.66
CA TYR A 76 24.57 7.59 -0.09
C TYR A 76 24.34 7.78 -1.60
N LEU A 77 23.80 8.94 -1.99
CA LEU A 77 23.56 9.39 -3.36
C LEU A 77 24.31 10.70 -3.62
#